data_AF-A0A2M7Z280-F1
#
_entry.id   AF-A0A2M7Z280-F1
#
_cell.length_a   1.000
_cell.length_b   1.000
_cell.length_c   1.000
_cell.angle_alpha   90.00
_cell.angle_beta   90.00
_cell.angle_gamma   90.00
#
_symmetry.space_group_name_H-M   'P 1'
#
loop_
_entity.id
_entity.type
_entity.pdbx_description
1 polymer ?
#
loop_
_entity_poly.entity_id
_entity_poly.type
_entity_poly.pdbx_seq_one_letter_code
_entity_poly.pdbx_strand_id
1 'polypeptide(L)'
;PGYGTVIAAVRDEKALVYVRRGNFVDEQSLVDYTHRHGRGMELSRDDFESGNWEETLRAVLTVAVPSEAPPSPGTSAVVRRLKTYLSS
;
A
#
# COMPACT_ATOMS: atom_id res chain seq x y z
N PRO A 1 -0.52 -5.01 7.46
CA PRO A 1 -1.38 -4.43 6.38
C PRO A 1 -2.09 -5.55 5.60
N GLY A 2 -3.31 -5.30 5.10
CA GLY A 2 -4.10 -6.27 4.33
C GLY A 2 -4.50 -5.73 2.95
N TYR A 3 -4.75 -6.62 1.99
CA TYR A 3 -5.04 -6.30 0.60
C TYR A 3 -6.10 -5.21 0.42
N GLY A 4 -7.32 -5.46 0.92
CA GLY A 4 -8.45 -4.54 0.71
C GLY A 4 -8.19 -3.14 1.25
N THR A 5 -7.60 -3.04 2.45
CA THR A 5 -7.27 -1.76 3.08
C THR A 5 -6.19 -1.00 2.31
N VAL A 6 -5.12 -1.68 1.89
CA VAL A 6 -4.02 -1.06 1.14
C VAL A 6 -4.50 -0.54 -0.20
N ILE A 7 -5.22 -1.37 -0.97
CA ILE A 7 -5.73 -0.98 -2.29
C ILE A 7 -6.72 0.18 -2.17
N ALA A 8 -7.63 0.15 -1.19
CA ALA A 8 -8.58 1.24 -0.98
C ALA A 8 -7.88 2.54 -0.56
N ALA A 9 -6.90 2.47 0.36
CA ALA A 9 -6.16 3.64 0.80
C ALA A 9 -5.38 4.30 -0.34
N VAL A 10 -4.70 3.50 -1.18
CA VAL A 10 -3.99 4.01 -2.36
C VAL A 10 -4.96 4.62 -3.38
N ARG A 11 -6.08 3.94 -3.67
CA ARG A 11 -7.09 4.43 -4.63
C ARG A 11 -7.73 5.74 -4.18
N ASP A 12 -8.06 5.85 -2.90
CA ASP A 12 -8.77 7.00 -2.33
C ASP A 12 -7.80 8.06 -1.79
N GLU A 13 -6.51 7.94 -2.10
CA GLU A 13 -5.40 8.81 -1.70
C GLU A 13 -5.35 9.07 -0.19
N LYS A 14 -5.70 8.09 0.63
CA LYS A 14 -5.66 8.18 2.09
C LYS A 14 -4.29 7.79 2.62
N ALA A 15 -3.81 8.56 3.60
CA ALA A 15 -2.64 8.19 4.38
C ALA A 15 -2.94 6.91 5.19
N LEU A 16 -2.03 5.95 5.14
CA LEU A 16 -2.14 4.66 5.79
C LEU A 16 -1.01 4.49 6.80
N VAL A 17 -1.37 4.40 8.09
CA VAL A 17 -0.47 3.86 9.11
C VAL A 17 -0.77 2.38 9.27
N TYR A 18 0.26 1.53 9.27
CA TYR A 18 0.08 0.08 9.37
C TYR A 18 1.07 -0.54 10.35
N VAL A 19 0.67 -1.65 10.98
CA VAL A 19 1.55 -2.53 11.75
C VAL A 19 1.80 -3.79 10.93
N ARG A 20 3.06 -4.23 10.85
CA ARG A 20 3.44 -5.50 10.21
C ARG A 20 3.03 -6.69 11.06
N ARG A 21 2.70 -7.83 10.46
CA ARG A 21 2.33 -9.08 11.13
C ARG A 21 3.48 -10.08 11.19
N GLY A 22 4.43 -10.00 10.25
CA GLY A 22 5.62 -10.87 10.20
C GLY A 22 5.35 -12.32 9.74
N ASN A 23 4.08 -12.75 9.73
CA ASN A 23 3.66 -14.10 9.35
C ASN A 23 2.74 -14.12 8.11
N PHE A 24 2.81 -13.08 7.28
CA PHE A 24 2.02 -12.95 6.07
C PHE A 24 2.92 -12.81 4.85
N VAL A 25 2.85 -13.80 3.93
CA VAL A 25 3.81 -13.95 2.82
C VAL A 25 3.89 -12.74 1.90
N ASP A 26 2.75 -12.10 1.62
CA ASP A 26 2.69 -10.94 0.72
C ASP A 26 2.82 -9.60 1.45
N GLU A 27 3.18 -9.61 2.75
CA GLU A 27 3.26 -8.39 3.55
C GLU A 27 4.23 -7.38 2.96
N GLN A 28 5.43 -7.82 2.59
CA GLN A 28 6.43 -6.94 2.01
C GLN A 28 5.95 -6.34 0.68
N SER A 29 5.33 -7.15 -0.18
CA SER A 29 4.75 -6.68 -1.44
C SER A 29 3.69 -5.60 -1.23
N LEU A 30 2.87 -5.73 -0.19
CA LEU A 30 1.88 -4.69 0.18
C LEU A 30 2.54 -3.42 0.72
N VAL A 31 3.60 -3.54 1.50
CA VAL A 31 4.38 -2.40 2.00
C VAL A 31 5.01 -1.64 0.83
N ASP A 32 5.69 -2.36 -0.06
CA ASP A 32 6.35 -1.80 -1.24
C ASP A 32 5.33 -1.11 -2.15
N TYR A 33 4.19 -1.75 -2.40
CA TYR A 33 3.09 -1.15 -3.17
C TYR A 33 2.58 0.14 -2.53
N THR A 34 2.40 0.14 -1.21
CA THR A 34 1.91 1.33 -0.48
C THR A 34 2.89 2.49 -0.61
N HIS A 35 4.19 2.26 -0.41
CA HIS A 35 5.20 3.32 -0.50
C HIS A 35 5.43 3.80 -1.94
N ARG A 36 5.23 2.92 -2.93
CA ARG A 36 5.39 3.26 -4.34
C ARG A 36 4.25 4.11 -4.88
N HIS A 37 3.01 3.83 -4.48
CA HIS A 37 1.81 4.41 -5.09
C HIS A 37 0.94 5.23 -4.14
N GLY A 38 1.22 5.25 -2.83
CA GLY A 38 0.43 5.99 -1.85
C GLY A 38 1.26 6.47 -0.65
N ARG A 39 0.55 6.98 0.36
CA ARG A 39 1.19 7.48 1.58
C ARG A 39 1.10 6.42 2.66
N GLY A 40 2.23 5.80 2.98
CA GLY A 40 2.33 4.73 3.98
C GLY A 40 3.35 5.05 5.05
N MET A 41 3.07 4.68 6.29
CA MET A 41 4.06 4.69 7.36
C MET A 41 3.85 3.47 8.26
N GLU A 42 4.96 2.81 8.60
CA GLU A 42 4.93 1.70 9.55
C GLU A 42 4.88 2.24 10.98
N LEU A 43 3.98 1.67 11.79
CA LEU A 43 3.94 1.82 13.24
C LEU A 43 4.49 0.53 13.86
N SER A 44 5.41 0.67 14.81
CA SER A 44 5.95 -0.47 15.53
C SER A 44 4.85 -1.19 16.31
N ARG A 45 5.01 -2.50 16.56
CA ARG A 45 4.07 -3.25 17.40
C ARG A 45 4.01 -2.67 18.80
N ASP A 46 5.16 -2.36 19.38
CA ASP A 46 5.27 -1.87 20.75
C ASP A 46 4.57 -0.51 20.90
N ASP A 47 4.74 0.41 19.95
CA ASP A 47 4.04 1.70 19.96
C ASP A 47 2.55 1.54 19.72
N PHE A 48 2.14 0.59 18.87
CA PHE A 48 0.74 0.27 18.68
C PHE A 48 0.09 -0.24 19.97
N GLU A 49 0.74 -1.18 20.67
CA GLU A 49 0.23 -1.77 21.90
C GLU A 49 0.29 -0.80 23.09
N SER A 50 1.26 0.13 23.09
CA SER A 50 1.42 1.15 24.13
C SER A 50 0.55 2.40 23.92
N GLY A 51 -0.15 2.51 22.78
CA GLY A 51 -0.98 3.68 22.46
C GLY A 51 -0.21 4.89 21.91
N ASN A 52 1.08 4.74 21.59
CA ASN A 52 1.97 5.80 21.10
C ASN A 52 1.76 6.08 19.60
N TRP A 53 0.53 6.43 19.20
CA TRP A 53 0.17 6.51 17.78
C TRP A 53 0.34 7.91 17.19
N GLU A 54 0.28 8.93 18.03
CA GLU A 54 0.15 10.33 17.61
C GLU A 54 1.29 10.76 16.68
N GLU A 55 2.53 10.43 17.03
CA GLU A 55 3.70 10.81 16.27
C GLU A 55 3.62 10.26 14.84
N THR A 56 3.39 8.96 14.68
CA THR A 56 3.29 8.30 13.37
C THR A 56 2.08 8.80 12.57
N LEU A 57 0.94 9.02 13.23
CA LEU A 57 -0.27 9.55 12.58
C LEU A 57 -0.04 10.98 12.06
N ARG A 58 0.67 11.82 12.80
CA ARG A 58 1.02 13.17 12.33
C ARG A 58 2.05 13.11 11.22
N ALA A 59 3.07 12.27 11.37
CA ALA A 59 4.14 12.13 10.39
C ALA A 59 3.65 11.62 9.04
N VAL A 60 2.70 10.67 8.99
CA VAL A 60 2.18 10.19 7.69
C VAL A 60 1.43 11.27 6.91
N LEU A 61 0.86 12.28 7.58
CA LEU A 61 0.16 13.39 6.92
C LEU A 61 1.12 14.38 6.25
N THR A 62 2.40 14.40 6.66
CA THR A 62 3.43 15.25 6.05
C THR A 62 4.17 14.55 4.91
N VAL A 63 3.95 13.25 4.72
CA VAL A 63 4.51 12.49 3.59
C VAL A 63 3.90 13.01 2.28
N ALA A 64 4.79 13.38 1.35
CA ALA A 64 4.39 13.78 0.00
C ALA A 64 3.70 12.62 -0.73
N VAL A 65 2.69 12.95 -1.55
CA VAL A 65 2.02 11.96 -2.40
C VAL A 65 3.04 11.45 -3.44
N PRO A 66 3.24 10.12 -3.59
CA PRO A 66 4.11 9.58 -4.63
C PRO A 66 3.64 10.01 -6.02
N SER A 67 4.61 10.29 -6.91
CA SER A 67 4.31 10.68 -8.29
C SER A 67 3.88 9.53 -9.19
N GLU A 68 4.17 8.28 -8.79
CA GLU A 68 3.84 7.10 -9.57
C GLU A 68 2.40 6.65 -9.30
N ALA A 69 1.51 6.94 -10.25
CA ALA A 69 0.13 6.48 -10.18
C ALA A 69 0.07 4.95 -10.06
N PRO A 70 -0.88 4.39 -9.26
CA PRO A 70 -1.07 2.96 -9.19
C PRO A 70 -1.42 2.40 -10.58
N PRO A 71 -0.99 1.16 -10.89
CA PRO A 71 -1.33 0.52 -12.16
C PRO A 71 -2.85 0.49 -12.36
N SER A 72 -3.32 0.80 -13.57
CA SER A 72 -4.75 0.88 -13.84
C SER A 72 -5.44 -0.45 -13.50
N PRO A 73 -6.56 -0.46 -12.77
CA PRO A 73 -7.36 -1.65 -12.49
C PRO A 73 -8.16 -2.00 -13.75
N GLY A 74 -7.46 -2.38 -14.82
CA GLY A 74 -8.06 -2.64 -16.11
C GLY A 74 -7.95 -4.11 -16.45
N THR A 75 -9.08 -4.81 -16.48
CA THR A 75 -9.23 -6.07 -17.25
C THR A 75 -8.65 -5.89 -18.65
N SER A 76 -8.73 -4.69 -19.23
CA SER A 76 -8.11 -4.31 -20.49
C SER A 76 -6.58 -4.41 -20.53
N ALA A 77 -5.86 -4.08 -19.46
CA ALA A 77 -4.40 -4.22 -19.41
C ALA A 77 -3.97 -5.69 -19.30
N VAL A 78 -4.67 -6.47 -18.46
CA VAL A 78 -4.46 -7.91 -18.32
C VAL A 78 -4.84 -8.64 -19.61
N VAL A 79 -6.01 -8.35 -20.18
CA VAL A 79 -6.47 -8.89 -21.48
C VAL A 79 -5.49 -8.54 -22.59
N ARG A 80 -4.95 -7.32 -22.63
CA ARG A 80 -3.93 -6.94 -23.61
C ARG A 80 -2.68 -7.80 -23.47
N ARG A 81 -2.18 -7.99 -22.24
CA ARG A 81 -0.99 -8.82 -21.97
C ARG A 81 -1.23 -10.30 -22.31
N LEU A 82 -2.39 -10.84 -21.94
CA LEU A 82 -2.79 -12.21 -22.25
C LEU A 82 -2.93 -12.42 -23.78
N LYS A 83 -3.54 -11.49 -24.49
CA LYS A 83 -3.64 -11.54 -25.96
C LYS A 83 -2.25 -11.58 -26.61
N THR A 84 -1.30 -10.78 -26.13
CA THR A 84 0.08 -10.80 -26.64
C THR A 84 0.74 -12.15 -26.40
N TYR A 85 0.63 -12.72 -25.20
CA TYR A 85 1.23 -14.02 -24.87
C TYR A 85 0.61 -15.19 -25.64
N LEU A 86 -0.70 -15.16 -25.89
CA LEU A 86 -1.39 -16.22 -26.62
C LEU A 86 -1.21 -16.15 -28.15
N SER A 87 -0.62 -15.06 -28.66
CA SER A 87 -0.37 -14.86 -30.10
C SER A 87 1.11 -15.06 -30.49
N SER A 88 1.97 -15.43 -29.53
CA SER A 88 3.39 -15.78 -29.71
C SER A 88 3.59 -17.28 -29.53
#